data_AF-A0A2J6HJL7-F1
#
_entry.id   AF-A0A2J6HJL7-F1
#
_cell.length_a   1.000
_cell.length_b   1.000
_cell.length_c   1.000
_cell.angle_alpha   90.00
_cell.angle_beta   90.00
_cell.angle_gamma   90.00
#
_symmetry.space_group_name_H-M   'P 1'
#
loop_
_entity.id
_entity.type
_entity.pdbx_description
1 polymer ?
#
loop_
_entity_poly.entity_id
_entity_poly.type
_entity_poly.pdbx_seq_one_letter_code
_entity_poly.pdbx_strand_id
1 'polypeptide(L)'
;MPVIAYTTFLDTVRAFDTSDLQFYIAAAFTLFSVFLFIGGFMQKHSMTMFSALVLLGVSLYEAFYFLSEKSNPIFALFMLTAASMLLFLSIGNKR
;
A
#
# COMPACT_ATOMS: atom_id res chain seq x y z
N MET A 1 -13.60 28.50 -7.67
CA MET A 1 -12.65 27.38 -7.51
C MET A 1 -12.67 26.66 -6.16
N PRO A 2 -13.03 27.25 -4.98
CA PRO A 2 -13.03 26.48 -3.73
C PRO A 2 -14.19 25.48 -3.60
N VAL A 3 -15.37 25.80 -4.14
CA VAL A 3 -16.59 24.97 -4.00
C VAL A 3 -16.41 23.56 -4.59
N ILE A 4 -15.72 23.42 -5.72
CA ILE A 4 -15.48 22.13 -6.37
C ILE A 4 -14.54 21.24 -5.53
N ALA A 5 -13.53 21.83 -4.89
CA ALA A 5 -12.61 21.11 -4.00
C ALA A 5 -13.32 20.63 -2.73
N TYR A 6 -14.25 21.42 -2.19
CA TYR A 6 -15.06 21.02 -1.04
C TYR A 6 -16.01 19.87 -1.38
N THR A 7 -16.65 19.90 -2.54
CA THR A 7 -17.56 18.82 -2.96
C THR A 7 -16.82 17.52 -3.23
N THR A 8 -15.66 17.56 -3.91
CA THR A 8 -14.86 16.35 -4.16
C THR A 8 -14.28 15.76 -2.88
N PHE A 9 -13.82 16.59 -1.93
CA PHE A 9 -13.33 16.11 -0.64
C PHE A 9 -14.45 15.45 0.17
N LEU A 10 -15.64 16.08 0.24
CA LEU A 10 -16.79 15.52 0.94
C LEU A 10 -17.31 14.24 0.28
N ASP A 11 -17.29 14.15 -1.04
CA ASP A 11 -17.66 12.94 -1.77
C ASP A 11 -16.66 11.80 -1.53
N THR A 12 -15.36 12.11 -1.43
CA THR A 12 -14.33 11.12 -1.10
C THR A 12 -14.50 10.60 0.33
N VAL A 13 -14.79 11.49 1.29
CA VAL A 13 -15.04 11.11 2.69
C VAL A 13 -16.34 10.31 2.83
N ARG A 14 -17.36 10.59 2.02
CA ARG A 14 -18.61 9.82 1.97
C ARG A 14 -18.47 8.48 1.26
N ALA A 15 -17.52 8.36 0.33
CA ALA A 15 -17.20 7.11 -0.36
C ALA A 15 -16.41 6.11 0.52
N PHE A 16 -16.00 6.50 1.73
CA PHE A 16 -15.43 5.56 2.70
C PHE A 16 -16.50 4.61 3.23
N ASP A 17 -16.66 3.48 2.55
CA ASP A 17 -17.43 2.36 3.07
C ASP A 17 -16.58 1.58 4.08
N THR A 18 -16.77 1.87 5.36
CA THR A 18 -16.10 1.17 6.47
C THR A 18 -16.57 -0.28 6.63
N SER A 19 -17.54 -0.73 5.83
CA SER A 19 -18.01 -2.12 5.80
C SER A 19 -17.24 -2.97 4.78
N ASP A 20 -16.50 -2.32 3.86
CA ASP A 20 -15.79 -3.00 2.79
C ASP A 20 -14.39 -3.45 3.22
N LEU A 21 -14.05 -4.70 2.89
CA LEU A 21 -12.74 -5.27 3.20
C LEU A 21 -11.64 -4.57 2.39
N GLN A 22 -11.90 -4.20 1.14
CA GLN A 22 -10.89 -3.55 0.30
C GLN A 22 -10.52 -2.17 0.86
N PHE A 23 -11.45 -1.46 1.48
CA PHE A 23 -11.17 -0.22 2.20
C PHE A 23 -10.12 -0.41 3.31
N TYR A 24 -10.24 -1.45 4.14
CA TYR A 24 -9.24 -1.72 5.19
C TYR A 24 -7.88 -2.12 4.62
N ILE A 25 -7.86 -2.89 3.52
CA ILE A 25 -6.63 -3.28 2.84
C ILE A 25 -5.93 -2.04 2.27
N ALA A 26 -6.66 -1.16 1.59
CA ALA A 26 -6.13 0.09 1.06
C ALA A 26 -5.66 1.05 2.16
N ALA A 27 -6.39 1.14 3.28
CA ALA A 27 -5.99 1.93 4.44
C ALA A 27 -4.70 1.40 5.09
N ALA A 28 -4.59 0.08 5.26
CA ALA A 28 -3.37 -0.56 5.75
C ALA A 28 -2.19 -0.29 4.80
N PHE A 29 -2.39 -0.48 3.49
CA PHE A 29 -1.37 -0.18 2.49
C PHE A 29 -0.89 1.28 2.57
N THR A 30 -1.82 2.22 2.70
CA THR A 30 -1.48 3.65 2.81
C THR A 30 -0.71 3.95 4.09
N LEU A 31 -1.17 3.43 5.23
CA LEU A 31 -0.55 3.64 6.54
C LEU A 31 0.86 3.07 6.61
N PHE A 32 1.04 1.81 6.16
CA PHE A 32 2.35 1.18 6.16
C PHE A 32 3.30 1.76 5.11
N SER A 33 2.79 2.28 4.00
CA SER A 33 3.60 3.03 3.03
C SER A 33 4.19 4.29 3.66
N VAL A 34 3.39 5.05 4.42
CA VAL A 34 3.89 6.20 5.19
C VAL A 34 4.94 5.78 6.21
N PHE A 35 4.71 4.69 6.95
CA PHE A 35 5.74 4.18 7.87
C PHE A 35 6.99 3.68 7.17
N LEU A 36 6.90 3.11 5.98
CA LEU A 36 8.05 2.72 5.18
C LEU A 36 8.85 3.94 4.72
N PHE A 37 8.18 5.01 4.30
CA PHE A 37 8.83 6.29 4.01
C PHE A 37 9.51 6.84 5.26
N ILE A 38 8.83 6.92 6.40
CA ILE A 38 9.41 7.41 7.65
C ILE A 38 10.60 6.53 8.07
N GLY A 39 10.47 5.21 8.04
CA GLY A 39 11.52 4.26 8.41
C GLY A 39 12.74 4.34 7.47
N GLY A 40 12.49 4.45 6.16
CA GLY A 40 13.53 4.59 5.14
C GLY A 40 14.30 5.90 5.26
N PHE A 41 13.62 7.02 5.47
CA PHE A 41 14.24 8.35 5.60
C PHE A 41 14.88 8.58 6.97
N MET A 42 14.28 8.08 8.05
CA MET A 42 14.83 8.20 9.41
C MET A 42 15.83 7.10 9.78
N GLN A 43 16.22 6.24 8.82
CA GLN A 43 17.14 5.11 9.02
C GLN A 43 16.75 4.16 10.18
N LYS A 44 15.46 4.12 10.55
CA LYS A 44 14.95 3.21 11.58
C LYS A 44 14.67 1.84 10.97
N HIS A 45 15.74 1.07 10.89
CA HIS A 45 15.82 -0.21 10.22
C HIS A 45 14.70 -1.21 10.56
N SER A 46 14.40 -1.36 11.85
CA SER A 46 13.35 -2.26 12.34
C SER A 46 11.95 -1.85 11.87
N MET A 47 11.66 -0.55 11.78
CA MET A 47 10.39 -0.03 11.26
C MET A 47 10.27 -0.25 9.75
N THR A 48 11.36 -0.07 9.00
CA THR A 48 11.38 -0.28 7.55
C THR A 48 11.13 -1.75 7.21
N MET A 49 11.77 -2.68 7.93
CA MET A 49 11.53 -4.13 7.76
C MET A 49 10.08 -4.50 8.02
N PHE A 50 9.53 -4.09 9.16
CA PHE A 50 8.17 -4.45 9.53
C PHE A 50 7.15 -3.90 8.52
N SER A 51 7.31 -2.63 8.14
CA SER A 51 6.41 -1.99 7.17
C SER A 51 6.52 -2.62 5.78
N ALA A 52 7.74 -2.92 5.32
CA ALA A 52 7.97 -3.58 4.03
C ALA A 52 7.38 -4.99 4.00
N LEU A 53 7.48 -5.74 5.11
CA LEU A 53 6.94 -7.09 5.21
C LEU A 53 5.40 -7.09 5.15
N VAL A 54 4.76 -6.16 5.86
CA VAL A 54 3.29 -6.02 5.82
C VAL A 54 2.83 -5.58 4.42
N LEU A 55 3.49 -4.61 3.79
CA LEU A 55 3.18 -4.14 2.44
C LEU A 55 3.38 -5.22 1.37
N LEU A 56 4.42 -6.05 1.53
CA LEU A 56 4.66 -7.20 0.67
C LEU A 56 3.50 -8.19 0.78
N GLY A 57 3.07 -8.53 2.00
CA GLY A 57 1.93 -9.42 2.23
C GLY A 57 0.64 -8.91 1.57
N VAL A 58 0.34 -7.62 1.73
CA VAL A 58 -0.82 -6.97 1.09
C VAL A 58 -0.71 -6.98 -0.44
N SER A 59 0.46 -6.65 -0.99
CA SER A 59 0.67 -6.63 -2.44
C SER A 59 0.54 -8.02 -3.05
N LEU A 60 1.02 -9.07 -2.37
CA LEU A 60 0.84 -10.45 -2.82
C LEU A 60 -0.62 -10.90 -2.74
N TYR A 61 -1.34 -10.54 -1.67
CA TYR A 61 -2.77 -10.85 -1.55
C TYR A 61 -3.58 -10.29 -2.72
N GLU A 62 -3.40 -9.01 -3.03
CA GLU A 62 -4.03 -8.34 -4.17
C GLU A 62 -3.60 -8.96 -5.50
N ALA A 63 -2.30 -9.26 -5.68
CA ALA A 63 -1.82 -9.96 -6.86
C ALA A 63 -2.50 -11.33 -7.04
N PHE A 64 -2.69 -12.11 -5.97
CA PHE A 64 -3.41 -13.38 -6.04
C PHE A 64 -4.90 -13.21 -6.37
N TYR A 65 -5.55 -12.17 -5.83
CA TYR A 65 -6.94 -11.87 -6.15
C TYR A 65 -7.12 -11.55 -7.65
N PHE A 66 -6.27 -10.69 -8.20
CA PHE A 66 -6.29 -10.30 -9.61
C PHE A 66 -5.68 -11.33 -10.56
N LEU A 67 -5.04 -12.40 -10.06
CA LEU A 67 -4.48 -13.47 -10.89
C LEU A 67 -5.58 -14.28 -11.61
N SER A 68 -6.75 -14.41 -10.97
CA SER A 68 -7.90 -15.15 -11.53
C SER A 68 -8.59 -14.38 -12.66
N GLU A 69 -8.40 -13.06 -12.71
CA GLU A 69 -8.90 -12.21 -13.77
C GLU A 69 -7.91 -12.21 -14.95
N LYS A 70 -8.37 -12.66 -16.11
CA LYS A 70 -7.60 -12.79 -17.34
C LYS A 70 -6.80 -11.52 -17.66
N SER A 71 -5.46 -11.62 -17.65
CA SER A 71 -4.48 -10.56 -18.00
C SER A 71 -4.91 -9.16 -17.57
N ASN A 72 -4.96 -8.93 -16.26
CA ASN A 72 -5.24 -7.62 -15.70
C ASN A 72 -3.93 -6.82 -15.53
N PRO A 73 -3.77 -5.60 -16.08
CA PRO A 73 -2.59 -4.76 -15.86
C PRO A 73 -2.36 -4.42 -14.38
N ILE A 74 -3.40 -4.48 -13.55
CA ILE A 74 -3.34 -4.26 -12.11
C ILE A 74 -2.47 -5.33 -11.42
N PHE A 75 -2.49 -6.57 -11.92
CA PHE A 75 -1.63 -7.65 -11.41
C PHE A 75 -0.14 -7.31 -11.54
N ALA A 76 0.27 -6.79 -12.70
CA ALA A 76 1.65 -6.41 -12.95
C ALA A 76 2.10 -5.26 -12.02
N LEU A 77 1.18 -4.33 -11.71
CA LEU A 77 1.42 -3.25 -10.77
C LEU A 77 1.66 -3.78 -9.35
N PHE A 78 0.83 -4.71 -8.87
CA PHE A 78 1.01 -5.33 -7.55
C PHE A 78 2.26 -6.21 -7.46
N MET A 79 2.65 -6.87 -8.55
CA MET A 79 3.93 -7.59 -8.61
C MET A 79 5.13 -6.64 -8.54
N LEU A 80 5.06 -5.49 -9.21
CA LEU A 80 6.10 -4.47 -9.17
C LEU A 80 6.21 -3.85 -7.77
N THR A 81 5.08 -3.55 -7.12
CA THR A 81 5.10 -3.07 -5.73
C THR A 81 5.69 -4.12 -4.80
N ALA A 82 5.31 -5.40 -4.92
CA ALA A 82 5.90 -6.49 -4.12
C ALA A 82 7.43 -6.58 -4.32
N ALA A 83 7.93 -6.46 -5.56
CA ALA A 83 9.35 -6.44 -5.86
C ALA A 83 10.07 -5.25 -5.20
N SER A 84 9.46 -4.06 -5.23
CA SER A 84 10.02 -2.88 -4.55
C SER A 84 10.06 -3.05 -3.02
N MET A 85 9.06 -3.71 -2.42
CA MET A 85 9.05 -4.01 -0.98
C MET A 85 10.15 -4.99 -0.59
N LEU A 86 10.45 -6.00 -1.42
CA LEU A 86 11.59 -6.90 -1.21
C LEU A 86 12.93 -6.17 -1.22
N LEU A 87 13.09 -5.16 -2.08
CA LEU A 87 14.27 -4.30 -2.07
C LEU A 87 14.37 -3.51 -0.77
N PHE A 88 13.28 -2.89 -0.31
CA PHE A 88 13.27 -2.17 0.97
C PHE A 88 13.52 -3.08 2.17
N LEU A 89 13.01 -4.31 2.14
CA LEU A 89 13.29 -5.31 3.17
C LEU A 89 14.78 -5.70 3.18
N SER A 90 15.39 -5.86 2.01
CA SER A 90 16.83 -6.15 1.88
C SER A 90 17.70 -4.99 2.37
N ILE A 91 17.35 -3.75 2.01
CA ILE A 91 18.02 -2.53 2.50
C ILE A 91 17.83 -2.38 4.01
N GLY A 92 16.64 -2.76 4.49
CA GLY A 92 16.24 -2.85 5.89
C GLY A 92 16.83 -4.04 6.64
N ASN A 93 17.72 -4.84 6.04
CA ASN A 93 18.39 -5.97 6.69
C ASN A 93 19.94 -5.87 6.58
N LYS A 94 20.49 -4.74 7.02
CA LYS A 94 21.89 -4.52 7.37
C LYS A 94 22.11 -4.98 8.82
N ARG A 95 22.84 -6.09 8.95
CA ARG A 95 23.45 -6.52 10.21
C ARG A 95 24.37 -5.44 10.77
#